data_AF-A0AAP0W713-F1
#
_entry.id   AF-A0AAP0W713-F1
#
_cell.length_a   1.000
_cell.length_b   1.000
_cell.length_c   1.000
_cell.angle_alpha   90.00
_cell.angle_beta   90.00
_cell.angle_gamma   90.00
#
_symmetry.space_group_name_H-M   'P 1'
#
loop_
_entity.id
_entity.type
_entity.pdbx_description
1 polymer ?
#
loop_
_entity_poly.entity_id
_entity_poly.type
_entity_poly.pdbx_seq_one_letter_code
_entity_poly.pdbx_strand_id
1 'polypeptide(L)'
;MSLKHNTVVPSVSQQMTVHNTDTKGCDEAVNQLCQLYPEIASWQPELIAGAWHQWCAENQRQLIAPEERDEAFTLYLVRLIRNRMEEMNAWR
;
A
#
# COMPACT_ATOMS: atom_id res chain seq x y z
N MET A 1 -54.02 18.80 -17.28
CA MET A 1 -52.55 18.60 -17.41
C MET A 1 -51.95 18.38 -16.04
N SER A 2 -51.01 17.43 -15.95
CA SER A 2 -50.01 17.23 -14.89
C SER A 2 -50.41 16.57 -13.56
N LEU A 3 -50.15 15.24 -13.52
CA LEU A 3 -49.52 14.52 -12.40
C LEU A 3 -48.25 15.29 -11.92
N LYS A 4 -47.70 15.17 -10.71
CA LYS A 4 -46.96 14.00 -10.20
C LYS A 4 -46.77 14.02 -8.67
N HIS A 5 -46.61 12.81 -8.17
CA HIS A 5 -46.54 12.34 -6.80
C HIS A 5 -45.32 12.84 -6.02
N ASN A 6 -45.54 13.15 -4.73
CA ASN A 6 -44.48 13.25 -3.72
C ASN A 6 -43.87 11.86 -3.52
N THR A 7 -42.69 11.63 -4.10
CA THR A 7 -41.83 10.50 -3.72
C THR A 7 -40.76 11.02 -2.78
N VAL A 8 -40.99 10.83 -1.47
CA VAL A 8 -39.93 10.90 -0.47
C VAL A 8 -39.00 9.73 -0.75
N VAL A 9 -37.84 10.01 -1.33
CA VAL A 9 -36.74 9.05 -1.44
C VAL A 9 -36.03 9.04 -0.08
N PRO A 10 -36.03 7.93 0.67
CA PRO A 10 -35.06 7.81 1.75
C PRO A 10 -33.69 7.64 1.09
N SER A 11 -32.83 8.65 1.23
CA SER A 11 -31.40 8.52 0.94
C SER A 11 -30.85 7.47 1.89
N VAL A 12 -30.83 6.22 1.43
CA VAL A 12 -30.03 5.16 2.02
C VAL A 12 -28.59 5.59 1.86
N SER A 13 -28.01 6.07 2.96
CA SER A 13 -26.56 6.25 3.10
C SER A 13 -25.91 4.92 2.78
N GLN A 14 -25.23 4.87 1.64
CA GLN A 14 -24.41 3.75 1.22
C GLN A 14 -23.16 3.73 2.11
N GLN A 15 -23.33 3.30 3.37
CA GLN A 15 -22.22 2.78 4.15
C GLN A 15 -22.03 1.33 3.75
N MET A 16 -21.38 1.15 2.61
CA MET A 16 -20.84 -0.14 2.23
C MET A 16 -19.53 -0.30 3.00
N THR A 17 -19.63 -0.60 4.29
CA THR A 17 -18.49 -1.02 5.10
C THR A 17 -18.16 -2.46 4.71
N VAL A 18 -17.46 -2.61 3.58
CA VAL A 18 -16.80 -3.86 3.19
C VAL A 18 -15.59 -4.00 4.10
N HIS A 19 -15.83 -4.49 5.32
CA HIS A 19 -14.77 -4.98 6.18
C HIS A 19 -14.33 -6.37 5.68
N ASN A 20 -13.50 -6.39 4.63
CA ASN A 20 -12.63 -7.53 4.38
C ASN A 20 -11.48 -7.45 5.39
N THR A 21 -11.56 -8.26 6.44
CA THR A 21 -10.63 -8.25 7.57
C THR A 21 -9.28 -8.92 7.30
N ASP A 22 -8.93 -9.15 6.04
CA ASP A 22 -7.62 -9.69 5.64
C ASP A 22 -6.69 -8.62 5.05
N THR A 23 -7.22 -7.46 4.67
CA THR A 23 -6.45 -6.37 4.02
C THR A 23 -5.89 -5.35 5.02
N LYS A 24 -6.47 -5.26 6.22
CA LYS A 24 -6.17 -4.20 7.21
C LYS A 24 -4.69 -4.15 7.62
N GLY A 25 -4.03 -5.29 7.78
CA GLY A 25 -2.61 -5.33 8.18
C GLY A 25 -1.66 -4.84 7.07
N CYS A 26 -2.02 -5.06 5.81
CA CYS A 26 -1.21 -4.65 4.66
C CYS A 26 -1.32 -3.13 4.46
N ASP A 27 -2.54 -2.57 4.56
CA ASP A 27 -2.76 -1.13 4.47
C ASP A 27 -2.08 -0.37 5.62
N GLU A 28 -2.13 -0.89 6.84
CA GLU A 28 -1.48 -0.27 8.00
C GLU A 28 0.05 -0.27 7.86
N ALA A 29 0.66 -1.39 7.46
CA ALA A 29 2.09 -1.47 7.22
C ALA A 29 2.55 -0.53 6.09
N VAL A 30 1.81 -0.45 4.98
CA VAL A 30 2.11 0.48 3.88
C VAL A 30 2.01 1.93 4.34
N ASN A 31 0.97 2.30 5.09
CA ASN A 31 0.84 3.65 5.62
C ASN A 31 2.00 4.03 6.54
N GLN A 32 2.43 3.09 7.40
CA GLN A 32 3.54 3.32 8.32
C GLN A 32 4.88 3.42 7.58
N LEU A 33 5.07 2.58 6.55
CA LEU A 33 6.21 2.67 5.64
C LEU A 33 6.26 4.02 4.92
N CYS A 34 5.14 4.54 4.42
CA CYS A 34 5.08 5.86 3.78
C CYS A 34 5.44 7.01 4.75
N GLN A 35 5.12 6.88 6.05
CA GLN A 35 5.48 7.88 7.06
C GLN A 35 6.96 7.82 7.41
N LEU A 36 7.51 6.61 7.58
CA LEU A 36 8.91 6.39 7.91
C LEU A 36 9.84 6.69 6.73
N TYR A 37 9.37 6.43 5.51
CA TYR A 37 10.12 6.57 4.26
C TYR A 37 9.35 7.46 3.28
N PRO A 38 9.35 8.79 3.49
CA PRO A 38 8.68 9.73 2.58
C PRO A 38 9.18 9.62 1.13
N GLU A 39 10.40 9.13 0.92
CA GLU A 39 10.97 8.85 -0.40
C GLU A 39 10.18 7.83 -1.25
N ILE A 40 9.46 6.90 -0.61
CA ILE A 40 8.63 5.90 -1.29
C ILE A 40 7.14 6.20 -1.17
N ALA A 41 6.74 7.29 -0.51
CA ALA A 41 5.33 7.63 -0.33
C ALA A 41 4.58 7.92 -1.64
N SER A 42 5.31 8.21 -2.72
CA SER A 42 4.76 8.40 -4.07
C SER A 42 4.64 7.11 -4.88
N TRP A 43 5.15 5.99 -4.35
CA TRP A 43 5.09 4.70 -5.03
C TRP A 43 3.69 4.09 -4.95
N GLN A 44 3.42 3.13 -5.82
CA GLN A 44 2.16 2.38 -5.75
C GLN A 44 2.14 1.51 -4.48
N PRO A 45 1.02 1.48 -3.71
CA PRO A 45 0.90 0.70 -2.48
C PRO A 45 1.30 -0.77 -2.65
N GLU A 46 0.95 -1.39 -3.77
CA GLU A 46 1.27 -2.77 -4.11
C GLU A 46 2.78 -2.99 -4.24
N LEU A 47 3.51 -1.98 -4.73
CA LEU A 47 4.96 -2.04 -4.86
C LEU A 47 5.64 -1.88 -3.50
N ILE A 48 5.10 -1.01 -2.62
CA ILE A 48 5.58 -0.84 -1.25
C ILE A 48 5.35 -2.12 -0.44
N ALA A 49 4.14 -2.66 -0.48
CA ALA A 49 3.79 -3.92 0.18
C ALA A 49 4.65 -5.08 -0.32
N GLY A 50 4.84 -5.18 -1.65
CA GLY A 50 5.70 -6.20 -2.25
C GLY A 50 7.16 -6.07 -1.82
N ALA A 51 7.71 -4.85 -1.80
CA ALA A 51 9.07 -4.59 -1.36
C ALA A 51 9.28 -4.97 0.12
N TRP A 52 8.32 -4.61 0.98
CA TRP A 52 8.35 -4.98 2.40
C TRP A 52 8.26 -6.49 2.61
N HIS A 53 7.32 -7.15 1.94
CA HIS A 53 7.13 -8.60 2.02
C HIS A 53 8.39 -9.35 1.60
N GLN A 54 9.00 -8.95 0.48
CA GLN A 54 10.23 -9.55 0.00
C GLN A 54 11.39 -9.32 0.96
N TRP A 55 11.56 -8.10 1.48
CA TRP A 55 12.61 -7.82 2.45
C TRP A 55 12.44 -8.64 3.75
N CYS A 56 11.22 -8.76 4.26
CA CYS A 56 10.93 -9.61 5.41
C CYS A 56 11.27 -11.08 5.12
N ALA A 57 10.91 -11.59 3.94
CA ALA A 57 11.24 -12.96 3.54
C ALA A 57 12.75 -13.21 3.44
N GLU A 58 13.51 -12.28 2.83
CA GLU A 58 14.96 -12.37 2.68
C GLU A 58 15.70 -12.33 4.03
N ASN A 59 15.15 -11.60 5.01
CA ASN A 59 15.76 -11.42 6.32
C ASN A 59 15.14 -12.33 7.41
N GLN A 60 14.27 -13.27 7.02
CA GLN A 60 13.52 -14.15 7.93
C GLN A 60 12.79 -13.37 9.05
N ARG A 61 12.29 -12.18 8.72
CA ARG A 61 11.54 -11.31 9.63
C ARG A 61 10.04 -11.54 9.50
N GLN A 62 9.34 -11.22 10.58
CA GLN A 62 7.88 -11.25 10.58
C GLN A 62 7.33 -10.12 9.70
N LEU A 63 6.21 -10.39 9.02
CA LEU A 63 5.52 -9.40 8.19
C LEU A 63 4.67 -8.47 9.06
N ILE A 64 5.34 -7.62 9.83
CA ILE A 64 4.72 -6.66 10.75
C ILE A 64 5.04 -5.25 10.27
N ALA A 65 4.18 -4.28 10.54
CA ALA A 65 4.46 -2.88 10.25
C ALA A 65 5.71 -2.42 11.02
N PRO A 66 6.69 -1.75 10.36
CA PRO A 66 7.86 -1.25 11.06
C PRO A 66 7.48 -0.11 12.00
N GLU A 67 7.96 -0.16 13.24
CA GLU A 67 7.77 0.94 14.21
C GLU A 67 8.78 2.08 14.00
N GLU A 68 9.98 1.77 13.51
CA GLU A 68 11.06 2.71 13.28
C GLU A 68 11.72 2.54 11.91
N ARG A 69 12.51 3.55 11.50
CA ARG A 69 13.33 3.46 10.29
C ARG A 69 14.46 2.46 10.50
N ASP A 70 14.51 1.46 9.65
CA ASP A 70 15.57 0.45 9.58
C ASP A 70 16.53 0.82 8.42
N GLU A 71 17.80 1.05 8.76
CA GLU A 71 18.84 1.37 7.78
C GLU A 71 19.05 0.24 6.77
N ALA A 72 18.89 -1.03 7.19
CA ALA A 72 19.03 -2.18 6.30
C ALA A 72 17.89 -2.25 5.27
N PHE A 73 16.67 -1.85 5.66
CA PHE A 73 15.57 -1.70 4.71
C PHE A 73 15.81 -0.53 3.75
N THR A 74 16.35 0.59 4.24
CA THR A 74 16.73 1.72 3.38
C THR A 74 17.75 1.30 2.32
N LEU A 75 18.78 0.55 2.72
CA LEU A 75 19.78 0.00 1.78
C LEU A 75 19.16 -0.99 0.79
N TYR A 76 18.21 -1.81 1.24
CA TYR A 76 17.46 -2.70 0.36
C TYR A 76 16.66 -1.93 -0.69
N LEU A 77 15.96 -0.86 -0.33
CA LEU A 77 15.22 -0.02 -1.28
C LEU A 77 16.13 0.55 -2.37
N VAL A 78 17.32 1.04 -2.00
CA VAL A 78 18.30 1.54 -2.97
C VAL A 78 18.74 0.44 -3.94
N ARG A 79 19.03 -0.77 -3.43
CA ARG A 79 19.36 -1.93 -4.27
C ARG A 79 18.20 -2.32 -5.18
N LEU A 80 16.98 -2.34 -4.67
CA LEU A 80 15.77 -2.65 -5.43
C LEU A 80 15.58 -1.70 -6.62
N ILE A 81 15.70 -0.39 -6.39
CA ILE A 81 15.60 0.63 -7.45
C ILE A 81 16.71 0.42 -8.49
N ARG A 82 17.95 0.24 -8.03
CA ARG A 82 19.09 0.03 -8.93
C ARG A 82 18.89 -1.21 -9.80
N ASN A 83 18.50 -2.33 -9.20
CA ASN A 83 18.26 -3.57 -9.92
C ASN A 83 17.18 -3.39 -10.99
N ARG A 84 16.06 -2.73 -10.65
CA ARG A 84 15.01 -2.42 -11.64
C ARG A 84 15.50 -1.51 -12.76
N MET A 85 16.33 -0.52 -12.45
CA MET A 85 16.94 0.34 -13.48
C MET A 85 17.89 -0.45 -14.38
N GLU A 86 18.70 -1.34 -13.82
CA GLU A 86 19.59 -2.23 -14.60
C GLU A 86 18.79 -3.19 -15.47
N GLU A 87 17.74 -3.82 -14.93
CA GLU A 87 16.82 -4.66 -15.69
C GLU A 87 16.22 -3.91 -16.87
N MET A 88 15.64 -2.72 -16.64
CA MET A 88 15.07 -1.89 -17.71
C MET A 88 16.10 -1.45 -18.76
N ASN A 89 17.34 -1.15 -18.36
CA ASN A 89 18.43 -0.81 -19.28
C ASN A 89 19.01 -2.03 -20.03
N ALA A 90 18.78 -3.24 -19.51
CA ALA A 90 19.25 -4.50 -20.10
C ALA A 90 18.35 -4.99 -21.25
N TRP A 91 17.16 -4.42 -21.45
CA TRP A 91 16.36 -4.62 -22.66
C TRP A 91 16.91 -3.71 -23.77
N ARG A 92 17.98 -4.15 -24.42
CA ARG A 92 18.48 -3.58 -25.69
C ARG A 92 17.98 -4.38 -26.87
#